data_AF-A0A962UC67-F1
#
_entry.id   AF-A0A962UC67-F1
#
_cell.length_a   1.000
_cell.length_b   1.000
_cell.length_c   1.000
_cell.angle_alpha   90.00
_cell.angle_beta   90.00
_cell.angle_gamma   90.00
#
_symmetry.space_group_name_H-M   'P 1'
#
loop_
_entity.id
_entity.type
_entity.pdbx_description
1 polymer ?
#
loop_
_entity_poly.entity_id
_entity_poly.type
_entity_poly.pdbx_seq_one_letter_code
_entity_poly.pdbx_strand_id
1 'polypeptide(L)'
;MMRVYLLVEGQTEETFVRELLMPHFARMGRYLTPIIASTRSGHKGGVVSYAKVRPQIERLCKQDVGAVVSTMFDLYALPSDFPGKNSTEWARQRSGADKAALVEHEMSRDIGQRNFIPYIQVHEFEALLFAEPRRFADWAEPSVVDTLIRACTSSKPEDINDDPRTAPSKRILAAMPAYQKPVHGPLIACDIGLDVMRAACPHFAQWLAQLDALND
;
A
#
# COMPACT_ATOMS: atom_id res chain seq x y z
N MET A 1 -21.07 -13.31 -4.28
CA MET A 1 -19.94 -13.31 -3.33
C MET A 1 -18.68 -13.04 -4.11
N MET A 2 -17.95 -11.99 -3.77
CA MET A 2 -16.72 -11.65 -4.47
C MET A 2 -15.48 -11.99 -3.68
N ARG A 3 -14.53 -12.66 -4.33
CA ARG A 3 -13.21 -12.98 -3.77
C ARG A 3 -12.19 -12.00 -4.34
N VAL A 4 -11.30 -11.50 -3.48
CA VAL A 4 -10.23 -10.58 -3.87
C VAL A 4 -8.91 -11.14 -3.36
N TYR A 5 -8.02 -11.55 -4.25
CA TYR A 5 -6.63 -11.88 -3.89
C TYR A 5 -5.80 -10.62 -3.92
N LEU A 6 -5.19 -10.26 -2.78
CA LEU A 6 -4.41 -9.04 -2.65
C LEU A 6 -2.93 -9.38 -2.44
N LEU A 7 -2.10 -9.13 -3.44
CA LEU A 7 -0.67 -9.36 -3.35
C LEU A 7 0.00 -8.23 -2.59
N VAL A 8 0.73 -8.56 -1.54
CA VAL A 8 1.41 -7.60 -0.66
C VAL A 8 2.90 -7.90 -0.53
N GLU A 9 3.70 -6.91 -0.14
CA GLU A 9 5.15 -7.05 -0.06
C GLU A 9 5.65 -7.85 1.16
N GLY A 10 4.94 -7.75 2.28
CA GLY A 10 5.41 -8.26 3.56
C GLY A 10 4.32 -8.45 4.61
N GLN A 11 4.78 -8.80 5.82
CA GLN A 11 3.92 -9.16 6.96
C GLN A 11 3.12 -7.98 7.51
N THR A 12 3.65 -6.76 7.38
CA THR A 12 2.98 -5.54 7.86
C THR A 12 1.73 -5.28 7.04
N GLU A 13 1.88 -5.28 5.72
CA GLU A 13 0.81 -5.07 4.76
C GLU A 13 -0.20 -6.23 4.83
N GLU A 14 0.28 -7.48 4.96
CA GLU A 14 -0.58 -8.65 5.22
C GLU A 14 -1.45 -8.47 6.47
N THR A 15 -0.83 -8.03 7.58
CA THR A 15 -1.54 -7.81 8.84
C THR A 15 -2.51 -6.63 8.72
N PHE A 16 -2.12 -5.53 8.08
CA PHE A 16 -3.02 -4.41 7.81
C PHE A 16 -4.26 -4.84 7.01
N VAL A 17 -4.08 -5.64 5.95
CA VAL A 17 -5.19 -6.17 5.18
C VAL A 17 -6.08 -7.05 6.05
N ARG A 18 -5.49 -7.93 6.86
CA ARG A 18 -6.22 -8.88 7.70
C ARG A 18 -7.02 -8.20 8.81
N GLU A 19 -6.42 -7.25 9.52
CA GLU A 19 -7.04 -6.65 10.69
C GLU A 19 -8.01 -5.50 10.32
N LEU A 20 -7.75 -4.79 9.21
CA LEU A 20 -8.53 -3.60 8.85
C LEU A 20 -9.37 -3.76 7.58
N LEU A 21 -8.78 -4.21 6.47
CA LEU A 21 -9.50 -4.30 5.19
C LEU A 21 -10.49 -5.48 5.17
N MET A 22 -10.08 -6.66 5.60
CA MET A 22 -10.91 -7.86 5.58
C MET A 22 -12.24 -7.66 6.34
N PRO A 23 -12.26 -7.15 7.60
CA PRO A 23 -13.52 -6.90 8.30
C PRO A 23 -14.39 -5.81 7.64
N HIS A 24 -13.77 -4.82 7.00
CA HIS A 24 -14.50 -3.79 6.26
C HIS A 24 -15.22 -4.40 5.05
N PHE A 25 -14.49 -5.09 4.18
CA PHE A 25 -15.00 -5.66 2.95
C PHE A 25 -15.94 -6.85 3.18
N ALA A 26 -15.71 -7.65 4.22
CA ALA A 26 -16.56 -8.81 4.54
C ALA A 26 -18.01 -8.40 4.83
N ARG A 27 -18.22 -7.25 5.48
CA ARG A 27 -19.56 -6.66 5.72
C ARG A 27 -20.30 -6.31 4.44
N MET A 28 -19.57 -6.15 3.34
CA MET A 28 -20.10 -5.84 2.02
C MET A 28 -20.10 -7.07 1.09
N GLY A 29 -19.89 -8.29 1.61
CA GLY A 29 -19.89 -9.52 0.81
C GLY A 29 -18.64 -9.71 -0.08
N ARG A 30 -17.56 -8.98 0.23
CA ARG A 30 -16.25 -9.04 -0.45
C ARG A 30 -15.22 -9.66 0.48
N TYR A 31 -14.54 -10.70 0.03
CA TYR A 31 -13.64 -11.49 0.86
C TYR A 31 -12.22 -11.36 0.34
N LEU A 32 -11.42 -10.57 1.07
CA LEU A 32 -10.02 -10.36 0.76
C LEU A 32 -9.17 -11.50 1.32
N THR A 33 -8.19 -11.93 0.54
CA THR A 33 -7.15 -12.88 0.92
C THR A 33 -5.79 -12.23 0.64
N PRO A 34 -5.08 -11.72 1.66
CA PRO A 34 -3.72 -11.22 1.45
C PRO A 34 -2.77 -12.36 1.12
N ILE A 35 -1.88 -12.13 0.16
CA ILE A 35 -0.86 -13.08 -0.28
C ILE A 35 0.48 -12.35 -0.32
N ILE A 36 1.42 -12.74 0.53
CA ILE A 36 2.78 -12.20 0.45
C ILE A 36 3.42 -12.66 -0.86
N ALA A 37 3.88 -11.70 -1.67
CA ALA A 37 4.54 -11.98 -2.93
C ALA A 37 5.81 -12.84 -2.71
N SER A 38 5.90 -13.98 -3.39
CA SER A 38 7.05 -14.88 -3.23
C SER A 38 8.24 -14.37 -4.04
N THR A 39 9.28 -13.87 -3.38
CA THR A 39 10.46 -13.28 -4.04
C THR A 39 11.79 -14.04 -3.88
N ARG A 40 11.94 -14.95 -2.88
CA ARG A 40 13.10 -15.80 -2.41
C ARG A 40 14.56 -15.40 -2.79
N SER A 41 15.57 -15.53 -1.92
CA SER A 41 15.70 -16.17 -0.58
C SER A 41 16.52 -15.31 0.41
N GLY A 42 16.03 -15.18 1.65
CA GLY A 42 16.85 -14.71 2.78
C GLY A 42 16.63 -13.24 3.18
N HIS A 43 15.57 -13.02 3.96
CA HIS A 43 15.35 -11.86 4.85
C HIS A 43 15.06 -10.46 4.23
N LYS A 44 13.98 -9.88 4.78
CA LYS A 44 13.45 -8.52 4.68
C LYS A 44 12.71 -8.21 3.36
N GLY A 45 11.45 -7.80 3.51
CA GLY A 45 10.41 -7.70 2.47
C GLY A 45 10.74 -6.80 1.28
N GLY A 46 9.79 -6.74 0.34
CA GLY A 46 9.88 -5.93 -0.87
C GLY A 46 9.76 -6.78 -2.14
N VAL A 47 9.11 -6.22 -3.17
CA VAL A 47 9.13 -6.82 -4.51
C VAL A 47 10.52 -6.64 -5.11
N VAL A 48 11.20 -7.73 -5.46
CA VAL A 48 12.60 -7.68 -5.95
C VAL A 48 12.72 -7.68 -7.47
N SER A 49 11.66 -8.04 -8.19
CA SER A 49 11.59 -7.92 -9.66
C SER A 49 10.15 -8.10 -10.14
N TYR A 50 9.74 -7.32 -11.14
CA TYR A 50 8.47 -7.51 -11.84
C TYR A 50 8.35 -8.90 -12.45
N ALA A 51 9.44 -9.40 -13.06
CA ALA A 51 9.49 -10.73 -13.67
C ALA A 51 9.15 -11.87 -12.68
N LYS A 52 9.33 -11.66 -11.37
CA LYS A 52 8.94 -12.64 -10.33
C LYS A 52 7.47 -12.54 -9.92
N VAL A 53 6.90 -11.33 -9.88
CA VAL A 53 5.51 -11.13 -9.44
C VAL A 53 4.51 -11.28 -10.57
N ARG A 54 4.88 -10.91 -11.81
CA ARG A 54 4.06 -11.07 -13.02
C ARG A 54 3.44 -12.47 -13.16
N PRO A 55 4.20 -13.58 -13.14
CA PRO A 55 3.61 -14.91 -13.26
C PRO A 55 2.73 -15.30 -12.06
N GLN A 56 2.95 -14.72 -10.88
CA GLN A 56 2.11 -14.96 -9.71
C GLN A 56 0.74 -14.30 -9.88
N ILE A 57 0.72 -13.03 -10.33
CA ILE A 57 -0.50 -12.28 -10.66
C ILE A 57 -1.28 -13.02 -11.75
N GLU A 58 -0.64 -13.36 -12.87
CA GLU A 58 -1.29 -14.08 -13.98
C GLU A 58 -1.89 -15.42 -13.54
N ARG A 59 -1.15 -16.18 -12.72
CA ARG A 59 -1.64 -17.45 -12.19
C ARG A 59 -2.88 -17.24 -11.31
N LEU A 60 -2.89 -16.23 -10.45
CA LEU A 60 -4.04 -15.91 -9.60
C LEU A 60 -5.26 -15.53 -10.44
N CYS A 61 -5.07 -14.71 -11.47
CA CYS A 61 -6.16 -14.32 -12.36
C CYS A 61 -6.76 -15.53 -13.11
N LYS A 62 -5.89 -16.45 -13.57
CA LYS A 62 -6.29 -17.61 -14.40
C LYS A 62 -6.87 -18.76 -13.58
N GLN A 63 -6.36 -19.01 -12.38
CA GLN A 63 -6.81 -20.13 -11.54
C GLN A 63 -8.20 -19.89 -10.96
N ASP A 64 -8.63 -18.63 -10.84
CA ASP A 64 -9.91 -18.24 -10.28
C ASP A 64 -10.47 -17.04 -11.02
N VAL A 65 -11.05 -17.32 -12.19
CA VAL A 65 -11.58 -16.29 -13.11
C VAL A 65 -12.71 -15.43 -12.51
N GLY A 66 -13.37 -15.91 -11.46
CA GLY A 66 -14.41 -15.19 -10.73
C GLY A 66 -13.90 -14.40 -9.53
N ALA A 67 -12.59 -14.40 -9.27
CA ALA A 67 -11.97 -13.57 -8.25
C ALA A 67 -11.29 -12.36 -8.90
N VAL A 68 -11.24 -11.24 -8.18
CA VAL A 68 -10.40 -10.09 -8.52
C VAL A 68 -9.01 -10.29 -7.94
N VAL A 69 -7.99 -9.87 -8.67
CA VAL A 69 -6.60 -9.83 -8.21
C VAL A 69 -6.17 -8.37 -8.13
N SER A 70 -5.55 -7.99 -7.03
CA SER A 70 -5.02 -6.64 -6.80
C SER A 70 -3.64 -6.71 -6.12
N THR A 71 -2.97 -5.58 -6.00
CA THR A 71 -1.63 -5.47 -5.41
C THR A 71 -1.59 -4.36 -4.37
N MET A 72 -0.60 -4.36 -3.49
CA MET A 72 -0.25 -3.25 -2.63
C MET A 72 1.28 -3.25 -2.51
N PHE A 73 1.92 -2.53 -3.43
CA PHE A 73 3.39 -2.45 -3.54
C PHE A 73 3.85 -0.99 -3.42
N ASP A 74 5.02 -0.78 -2.83
CA ASP A 74 5.56 0.55 -2.53
C ASP A 74 6.24 1.13 -3.79
N LEU A 75 5.71 2.23 -4.34
CA LEU A 75 6.16 2.87 -5.59
C LEU A 75 7.68 3.06 -5.68
N TYR A 76 8.27 3.58 -4.59
CA TYR A 76 9.68 3.93 -4.53
C TYR A 76 10.58 2.70 -4.32
N ALA A 77 10.05 1.62 -3.73
CA ALA A 77 10.75 0.35 -3.61
C ALA A 77 10.64 -0.52 -4.87
N LEU A 78 9.76 -0.16 -5.82
CA LEU A 78 9.59 -0.94 -7.05
C LEU A 78 10.93 -1.11 -7.79
N PRO A 79 11.28 -2.33 -8.22
CA PRO A 79 12.38 -2.59 -9.14
C PRO A 79 12.27 -1.81 -10.45
N SER A 80 13.40 -1.54 -11.10
CA SER A 80 13.43 -0.82 -12.38
C SER A 80 12.79 -1.60 -13.53
N ASP A 81 12.58 -2.92 -13.41
CA ASP A 81 11.92 -3.75 -14.42
C ASP A 81 10.38 -3.67 -14.38
N PHE A 82 9.80 -2.87 -13.47
CA PHE A 82 8.36 -2.61 -13.47
C PHE A 82 7.92 -1.83 -14.72
N PRO A 83 6.78 -2.22 -15.35
CA PRO A 83 6.22 -1.51 -16.49
C PRO A 83 6.05 -0.01 -16.18
N GLY A 84 6.42 0.84 -17.13
CA GLY A 84 6.33 2.30 -16.99
C GLY A 84 7.51 2.98 -16.28
N LYS A 85 8.23 2.33 -15.34
CA LYS A 85 9.20 3.00 -14.45
C LYS A 85 10.42 3.62 -15.15
N ASN A 86 10.86 3.07 -16.27
CA ASN A 86 11.98 3.61 -17.08
C ASN A 86 11.51 4.39 -18.32
N SER A 87 10.22 4.70 -18.43
CA SER A 87 9.68 5.42 -19.58
C SER A 87 10.01 6.92 -19.51
N THR A 88 10.00 7.59 -20.67
CA THR A 88 10.06 9.07 -20.70
C THR A 88 8.84 9.71 -20.05
N GLU A 89 7.71 9.00 -20.03
CA GLU A 89 6.48 9.42 -19.36
C GLU A 89 6.64 9.46 -17.84
N TRP A 90 7.28 8.44 -17.24
CA TRP A 90 7.63 8.44 -15.81
C TRP A 90 8.41 9.69 -15.41
N ALA A 91 9.41 10.06 -16.20
CA ALA A 91 10.23 11.25 -15.95
C ALA A 91 9.46 12.57 -16.07
N ARG A 92 8.28 12.58 -16.73
CA ARG A 92 7.42 13.76 -16.87
C ARG A 92 6.40 13.89 -15.74
N GLN A 93 6.14 12.83 -14.98
CA GLN A 93 5.16 12.85 -13.91
C GLN A 93 5.60 13.77 -12.76
N ARG A 94 4.65 14.55 -12.25
CA ARG A 94 4.92 15.62 -11.27
C ARG A 94 4.64 15.19 -9.83
N SER A 95 3.82 14.17 -9.62
CA SER A 95 3.47 13.66 -8.30
C SER A 95 3.71 12.16 -8.18
N GLY A 96 3.81 11.67 -6.93
CA GLY A 96 3.87 10.23 -6.64
C GLY A 96 2.59 9.50 -7.07
N ALA A 97 1.42 10.13 -6.91
CA ALA A 97 0.14 9.58 -7.37
C ALA A 97 0.11 9.38 -8.89
N ASP A 98 0.59 10.36 -9.68
CA ASP A 98 0.64 10.22 -11.15
C ASP A 98 1.62 9.10 -11.58
N LYS A 99 2.73 8.96 -10.86
CA LYS A 99 3.69 7.86 -11.08
C LYS A 99 3.09 6.50 -10.75
N ALA A 100 2.34 6.40 -9.64
CA ALA A 100 1.62 5.18 -9.26
C ALA A 100 0.58 4.81 -10.32
N ALA A 101 -0.27 5.76 -10.72
CA ALA A 101 -1.28 5.56 -11.76
C ALA A 101 -0.68 5.13 -13.11
N LEU A 102 0.48 5.68 -13.49
CA LEU A 102 1.21 5.25 -14.69
C LEU A 102 1.62 3.77 -14.59
N VAL A 103 2.25 3.38 -13.48
CA VAL A 103 2.69 1.99 -13.28
C VAL A 103 1.49 1.04 -13.23
N GLU A 104 0.42 1.42 -12.54
CA GLU A 104 -0.83 0.66 -12.49
C GLU A 104 -1.42 0.44 -13.89
N HIS A 105 -1.51 1.50 -14.71
CA HIS A 105 -1.97 1.40 -16.09
C HIS A 105 -1.12 0.43 -16.92
N GLU A 106 0.20 0.57 -16.81
CA GLU A 106 1.16 -0.23 -17.55
C GLU A 106 1.15 -1.71 -17.09
N MET A 107 0.97 -1.97 -15.80
CA MET A 107 0.76 -3.32 -15.26
C MET A 107 -0.54 -3.93 -15.76
N SER A 108 -1.65 -3.19 -15.75
CA SER A 108 -2.93 -3.66 -16.30
C SER A 108 -2.78 -4.04 -17.78
N ARG A 109 -2.08 -3.23 -18.57
CA ARG A 109 -1.84 -3.50 -20.00
C ARG A 109 -0.97 -4.74 -20.22
N ASP A 110 0.11 -4.89 -19.47
CA ASP A 110 1.05 -6.02 -19.59
C ASP A 110 0.45 -7.36 -19.11
N ILE A 111 -0.33 -7.35 -18.02
CA ILE A 111 -0.99 -8.54 -17.48
C ILE A 111 -2.19 -8.94 -18.35
N GLY A 112 -2.96 -7.96 -18.86
CA GLY A 112 -4.05 -8.17 -19.82
C GLY A 112 -5.22 -9.02 -19.30
N GLN A 113 -5.36 -9.17 -17.97
CA GLN A 113 -6.45 -9.92 -17.35
C GLN A 113 -7.56 -8.96 -16.90
N ARG A 114 -8.82 -9.27 -17.25
CA ARG A 114 -9.97 -8.40 -16.94
C ARG A 114 -10.28 -8.30 -15.45
N ASN A 115 -9.89 -9.32 -14.69
CA ASN A 115 -10.06 -9.39 -13.25
C ASN A 115 -8.84 -8.87 -12.47
N PHE A 116 -7.95 -8.11 -13.11
CA PHE A 116 -6.79 -7.51 -12.46
C PHE A 116 -6.97 -6.01 -12.26
N ILE A 117 -6.93 -5.57 -11.00
CA ILE A 117 -6.99 -4.16 -10.58
C ILE A 117 -5.70 -3.85 -9.81
N PRO A 118 -4.62 -3.40 -10.47
CA PRO A 118 -3.37 -3.09 -9.79
C PRO A 118 -3.55 -1.91 -8.84
N TYR A 119 -2.80 -1.95 -7.75
CA TYR A 119 -2.60 -0.79 -6.88
C TYR A 119 -1.15 -0.70 -6.40
N ILE A 120 -0.63 0.52 -6.48
CA ILE A 120 0.70 0.92 -6.06
C ILE A 120 0.54 1.96 -4.96
N GLN A 121 1.04 1.64 -3.77
CA GLN A 121 1.10 2.58 -2.65
C GLN A 121 2.12 3.66 -3.00
N VAL A 122 1.70 4.93 -2.98
CA VAL A 122 2.54 6.06 -3.38
C VAL A 122 3.83 6.10 -2.55
N HIS A 123 3.75 5.88 -1.24
CA HIS A 123 4.89 5.81 -0.34
C HIS A 123 4.96 4.43 0.35
N GLU A 124 5.72 4.32 1.44
CA GLU A 124 5.64 3.15 2.32
C GLU A 124 4.27 3.07 3.01
N PHE A 125 3.87 1.87 3.44
CA PHE A 125 2.71 1.66 4.32
C PHE A 125 2.59 2.71 5.45
N GLU A 126 3.71 3.05 6.10
CA GLU A 126 3.79 4.03 7.17
C GLU A 126 3.22 5.41 6.83
N ALA A 127 3.16 5.79 5.55
CA ALA A 127 2.53 7.03 5.12
C ALA A 127 1.06 7.10 5.57
N LEU A 128 0.33 5.99 5.51
CA LEU A 128 -1.07 5.93 5.94
C LEU A 128 -1.23 6.26 7.42
N LEU A 129 -0.21 5.99 8.25
CA LEU A 129 -0.25 6.28 9.69
C LEU A 129 -0.20 7.78 9.99
N PHE A 130 0.30 8.58 9.05
CA PHE A 130 0.29 10.04 9.16
C PHE A 130 -1.08 10.66 8.86
N ALA A 131 -2.11 9.86 8.55
CA ALA A 131 -3.48 10.35 8.42
C ALA A 131 -4.04 10.88 9.76
N GLU A 132 -3.65 10.29 10.89
CA GLU A 132 -3.97 10.80 12.23
C GLU A 132 -2.83 10.47 13.22
N PRO A 133 -1.74 11.27 13.24
CA PRO A 133 -0.58 11.02 14.10
C PRO A 133 -0.90 10.98 15.59
N ARG A 134 -2.04 11.54 16.02
CA ARG A 134 -2.47 11.48 17.43
C ARG A 134 -2.73 10.05 17.91
N ARG A 135 -3.01 9.10 17.01
CA ARG A 135 -3.19 7.69 17.36
C ARG A 135 -1.91 7.00 17.84
N PHE A 136 -0.75 7.64 17.68
CA PHE A 136 0.48 7.16 18.31
C PHE A 136 0.50 7.36 19.84
N ALA A 137 -0.44 8.11 20.43
CA ALA A 137 -0.44 8.41 21.87
C ALA A 137 -0.59 7.18 22.77
N ASP A 138 -1.23 6.11 22.29
CA ASP A 138 -1.34 4.85 23.04
C ASP A 138 -0.04 4.02 23.02
N TRP A 139 0.92 4.42 22.16
CA TRP A 139 2.13 3.68 21.85
C TRP A 139 3.41 4.45 22.18
N ALA A 140 3.32 5.77 22.38
CA ALA A 140 4.47 6.64 22.53
C ALA A 140 4.19 7.84 23.43
N GLU A 141 5.26 8.42 23.98
CA GLU A 141 5.20 9.63 24.80
C GLU A 141 4.65 10.84 24.02
N PRO A 142 4.02 11.83 24.68
CA PRO A 142 3.44 13.00 24.03
C PRO A 142 4.42 13.76 23.11
N SER A 143 5.71 13.83 23.47
CA SER A 143 6.74 14.50 22.66
C SER A 143 6.99 13.82 21.30
N VAL A 144 6.78 12.51 21.21
CA VAL A 144 6.85 11.74 19.96
C VAL A 144 5.67 12.12 19.07
N VAL A 145 4.45 12.11 19.64
CA VAL A 145 3.22 12.48 18.93
C VAL A 145 3.32 13.90 18.38
N ASP A 146 3.77 14.85 19.19
CA ASP A 146 4.00 16.24 18.75
C ASP A 146 4.99 16.33 17.58
N THR A 147 6.02 15.50 17.58
CA THR A 147 7.02 15.44 16.50
C THR A 147 6.41 14.89 15.22
N LEU A 148 5.59 13.85 15.31
CA LEU A 148 4.89 13.27 14.15
C LEU A 148 3.84 14.24 13.60
N ILE A 149 3.10 14.94 14.45
CA ILE A 149 2.14 15.99 14.03
C ILE A 149 2.88 17.10 13.27
N ARG A 150 4.02 17.60 13.79
CA ARG A 150 4.83 18.60 13.10
C ARG A 150 5.30 18.10 11.73
N ALA A 151 5.64 16.83 11.59
CA ALA A 151 6.02 16.24 10.32
C ALA A 151 4.90 16.26 9.25
N CYS A 152 3.63 16.31 9.67
CA CYS A 152 2.46 16.42 8.78
C CYS A 152 2.07 17.85 8.41
N THR A 153 2.51 18.86 9.16
CA THR A 153 2.05 20.26 8.95
C THR A 153 2.42 20.84 7.59
N SER A 154 3.40 20.25 6.89
CA SER A 154 3.86 20.73 5.59
C SER A 154 3.28 19.97 4.39
N SER A 155 2.65 18.81 4.58
CA SER A 155 2.30 17.89 3.47
C SER A 155 1.22 16.87 3.87
N LYS A 156 0.33 16.52 2.94
CA LYS A 156 -0.60 15.38 3.14
C LYS A 156 0.18 14.06 3.16
N PRO A 157 -0.36 12.97 3.73
CA PRO A 157 0.29 11.65 3.74
C PRO A 157 0.87 11.17 2.41
N GLU A 158 0.14 11.35 1.31
CA GLU A 158 0.58 10.97 -0.06
C GLU A 158 1.57 11.95 -0.70
N ASP A 159 1.80 13.09 -0.04
CA ASP A 159 2.80 14.10 -0.40
C ASP A 159 3.99 14.09 0.57
N ILE A 160 4.06 13.13 1.51
CA ILE A 160 5.19 12.97 2.45
C ILE A 160 6.39 12.36 1.70
N ASN A 161 6.99 13.20 0.85
CA ASN A 161 8.37 13.21 0.38
C ASN A 161 8.83 12.21 -0.70
N ASP A 162 9.71 12.70 -1.58
CA ASP A 162 10.48 11.95 -2.57
C ASP A 162 11.90 11.54 -2.07
N ASP A 163 12.39 12.05 -0.92
CA ASP A 163 13.75 11.76 -0.42
C ASP A 163 13.80 10.52 0.53
N PRO A 164 14.56 9.45 0.18
CA PRO A 164 14.71 8.23 0.97
C PRO A 164 15.18 8.43 2.42
N ARG A 165 15.91 9.51 2.72
CA ARG A 165 16.40 9.83 4.08
C ARG A 165 15.28 10.28 5.02
N THR A 166 14.14 10.62 4.46
CA THR A 166 12.98 11.20 5.17
C THR A 166 11.70 10.45 4.82
N ALA A 167 11.83 9.20 4.40
CA ALA A 167 10.71 8.30 4.16
C ALA A 167 9.84 8.17 5.43
N PRO A 168 8.53 7.91 5.28
CA PRO A 168 7.60 7.80 6.41
C PRO A 168 8.10 6.90 7.54
N SER A 169 8.65 5.71 7.22
CA SER A 169 9.18 4.79 8.24
C SER A 169 10.38 5.37 9.00
N LYS A 170 11.23 6.15 8.33
CA LYS A 170 12.40 6.81 8.94
C LYS A 170 11.99 7.95 9.86
N ARG A 171 10.94 8.70 9.51
CA ARG A 171 10.37 9.75 10.37
C ARG A 171 9.81 9.15 11.65
N ILE A 172 9.06 8.06 11.54
CA ILE A 172 8.52 7.34 12.70
C ILE A 172 9.66 6.80 13.55
N LEU A 173 10.64 6.11 12.97
CA LEU A 173 11.77 5.55 13.74
C LEU A 173 12.63 6.62 14.42
N ALA A 174 12.79 7.80 13.79
CA ALA A 174 13.52 8.92 14.40
C ALA A 174 12.79 9.50 15.61
N ALA A 175 11.46 9.59 15.57
CA ALA A 175 10.64 10.08 16.67
C ALA A 175 10.40 9.00 17.74
N MET A 176 10.21 7.75 17.32
CA MET A 176 9.89 6.57 18.13
C MET A 176 10.88 5.44 17.83
N PRO A 177 12.09 5.42 18.44
CA PRO A 177 13.10 4.38 18.17
C PRO A 177 12.63 2.95 18.45
N ALA A 178 11.64 2.78 19.32
CA ALA A 178 11.03 1.49 19.64
C ALA A 178 9.98 1.03 18.62
N TYR A 179 9.72 1.77 17.54
CA TYR A 179 8.71 1.43 16.54
C TYR A 179 9.03 0.10 15.85
N GLN A 180 8.12 -0.88 15.99
CA GLN A 180 8.19 -2.17 15.33
C GLN A 180 7.15 -2.22 14.22
N LYS A 181 7.59 -2.03 12.97
CA LYS A 181 6.74 -1.96 11.77
C LYS A 181 5.65 -3.06 11.71
N PRO A 182 5.98 -4.36 11.86
CA PRO A 182 4.97 -5.43 11.74
C PRO A 182 3.95 -5.48 12.90
N VAL A 183 4.24 -4.84 14.03
CA VAL A 183 3.39 -4.89 15.24
C VAL A 183 2.64 -3.58 15.39
N HIS A 184 3.36 -2.46 15.56
CA HIS A 184 2.75 -1.17 15.83
C HIS A 184 2.02 -0.63 14.61
N GLY A 185 2.57 -0.83 13.40
CA GLY A 185 2.00 -0.26 12.18
C GLY A 185 0.53 -0.64 11.95
N PRO A 186 0.19 -1.93 11.87
CA PRO A 186 -1.19 -2.36 11.67
C PRO A 186 -2.14 -2.00 12.82
N LEU A 187 -1.66 -2.01 14.07
CA LEU A 187 -2.48 -1.65 15.23
C LEU A 187 -2.84 -0.16 15.22
N ILE A 188 -1.84 0.71 15.00
CA ILE A 188 -2.07 2.14 14.83
C ILE A 188 -2.98 2.39 13.63
N ALA A 189 -2.82 1.65 12.53
CA ALA A 189 -3.72 1.75 11.38
C ALA A 189 -5.17 1.40 11.74
N CYS A 190 -5.39 0.41 12.61
CA CYS A 190 -6.72 0.08 13.11
C CYS A 190 -7.30 1.21 13.99
N ASP A 191 -6.48 1.82 14.85
CA ASP A 191 -6.88 2.94 15.70
C ASP A 191 -7.22 4.21 14.88
N ILE A 192 -6.56 4.41 13.75
CA ILE A 192 -6.85 5.49 12.79
C ILE A 192 -8.17 5.20 12.04
N GLY A 193 -8.31 3.98 11.51
CA GLY A 193 -9.49 3.55 10.76
C GLY A 193 -9.52 4.02 9.31
N LEU A 194 -10.29 3.30 8.48
CA LEU A 194 -10.30 3.48 7.03
C LEU A 194 -10.88 4.81 6.57
N ASP A 195 -11.89 5.34 7.25
CA ASP A 195 -12.54 6.58 6.81
C ASP A 195 -11.58 7.78 6.93
N VAL A 196 -10.78 7.82 7.99
CA VAL A 196 -9.74 8.84 8.18
C VAL A 196 -8.63 8.68 7.15
N MET A 197 -8.18 7.44 6.88
CA MET A 197 -7.18 7.17 5.84
C MET A 197 -7.68 7.57 4.46
N ARG A 198 -8.92 7.25 4.09
CA ARG A 198 -9.55 7.63 2.81
C ARG A 198 -9.62 9.14 2.66
N ALA A 199 -9.98 9.86 3.73
CA ALA A 199 -10.06 11.32 3.69
C ALA A 199 -8.68 11.98 3.48
N ALA A 200 -7.62 11.39 4.04
CA ALA A 200 -6.27 11.93 3.98
C ALA A 200 -5.46 11.48 2.74
N CYS A 201 -5.79 10.34 2.14
CA CYS A 201 -5.02 9.67 1.10
C CYS A 201 -5.90 9.41 -0.16
N PRO A 202 -6.02 10.38 -1.08
CA PRO A 202 -6.88 10.27 -2.27
C PRO A 202 -6.58 9.08 -3.19
N HIS A 203 -5.32 8.75 -3.46
CA HIS A 203 -4.95 7.61 -4.32
C HIS A 203 -5.37 6.28 -3.68
N PHE A 204 -5.08 6.12 -2.38
CA PHE A 204 -5.56 4.98 -1.59
C PHE A 204 -7.11 4.91 -1.55
N ALA A 205 -7.78 6.04 -1.39
CA ALA A 205 -9.24 6.11 -1.38
C ALA A 205 -9.86 5.68 -2.72
N GLN A 206 -9.25 6.09 -3.83
CA GLN A 206 -9.70 5.71 -5.17
C GLN A 206 -9.60 4.19 -5.38
N TRP A 207 -8.50 3.57 -4.96
CA TRP A 207 -8.35 2.12 -5.01
C TRP A 207 -9.41 1.40 -4.18
N LEU A 208 -9.62 1.82 -2.93
CA LEU A 208 -10.68 1.24 -2.10
C LEU A 208 -12.06 1.40 -2.75
N ALA A 209 -12.35 2.55 -3.36
CA ALA A 209 -13.62 2.78 -4.05
C ALA A 209 -13.80 1.84 -5.26
N GLN A 210 -12.73 1.48 -5.97
CA GLN A 210 -12.79 0.45 -7.03
C GLN A 210 -13.17 -0.91 -6.46
N LEU A 211 -12.60 -1.30 -5.31
CA LEU A 211 -12.95 -2.53 -4.62
C LEU A 211 -14.38 -2.50 -4.06
N ASP A 212 -14.80 -1.35 -3.52
CA ASP A 212 -16.16 -1.12 -3.02
C ASP A 212 -17.21 -1.22 -4.14
N ALA A 213 -16.86 -0.84 -5.37
CA ALA A 213 -17.76 -0.86 -6.53
C ALA A 213 -17.89 -2.24 -7.18
N LEU A 214 -17.13 -3.23 -6.74
CA LEU A 214 -17.15 -4.56 -7.33
C LEU A 214 -18.50 -5.26 -7.10
N ASN A 215 -19.23 -5.59 -8.16
CA ASN A 215 -20.52 -6.26 -8.06
C ASN A 215 -20.45 -7.67 -8.64
N ASP A 216 -21.29 -8.58 -8.13
CA ASP A 216 -21.43 -9.96 -8.61
C ASP A 216 -21.88 -10.04 -10.09
#